data_AF-A0A5E4IKS0-F1
#
_entry.id   AF-A0A5E4IKS0-F1
#
_cell.length_a   1.000
_cell.length_b   1.000
_cell.length_c   1.000
_cell.angle_alpha   90.00
_cell.angle_beta   90.00
_cell.angle_gamma   90.00
#
_symmetry.space_group_name_H-M   'P 1'
#
loop_
_entity.id
_entity.type
_entity.pdbx_description
1 polymer ?
#
loop_
_entity_poly.entity_id
_entity_poly.type
_entity_poly.pdbx_seq_one_letter_code
_entity_poly.pdbx_strand_id
1 'polypeptide(L)'
;MPNFGYGFKEEKGRQYAYAQRYDVNASYKDLACVCDNVRYRRIEDAIGYLELAAEGKQAVRFRHYNKRLAHRKELGGRKGKFPMLASSYVLDLVRNLGANAEAKGLMEPVIAHISANKQQIYPRTAPRGRWRRNNYETARLEAVACEAKGFEKARLVGKVKTDLKVMKKEKVKIKKEVKQEQKVHEKVAIPA
;
A
#
# COMPACT_ATOMS: atom_id res chain seq x y z
N MET A 1 -29.34 7.61 0.99
CA MET A 1 -27.93 7.76 0.56
C MET A 1 -27.72 7.02 -0.74
N PRO A 2 -26.83 7.48 -1.65
CA PRO A 2 -26.49 6.72 -2.86
C PRO A 2 -25.91 5.35 -2.49
N ASN A 3 -26.44 4.28 -3.08
CA ASN A 3 -25.97 2.92 -2.84
C ASN A 3 -24.86 2.59 -3.84
N PHE A 4 -23.61 2.59 -3.39
CA PHE A 4 -22.47 2.23 -4.23
C PHE A 4 -22.12 0.75 -4.04
N GLY A 5 -22.10 0.00 -5.14
CA GLY A 5 -21.55 -1.36 -5.15
C GLY A 5 -20.02 -1.38 -4.92
N TYR A 6 -19.50 -2.58 -4.65
CA TYR A 6 -18.07 -2.82 -4.54
C TYR A 6 -17.44 -2.98 -5.93
N GLY A 7 -16.23 -2.44 -6.14
CA GLY A 7 -15.44 -2.70 -7.34
C GLY A 7 -14.79 -4.08 -7.39
N PHE A 8 -14.94 -4.88 -6.33
CA PHE A 8 -14.35 -6.22 -6.22
C PHE A 8 -15.26 -7.28 -6.84
N LYS A 9 -14.67 -8.23 -7.59
CA LYS A 9 -15.39 -9.37 -8.15
C LYS A 9 -15.23 -10.58 -7.25
N GLU A 10 -16.34 -11.12 -6.78
CA GLU A 10 -16.37 -12.28 -5.90
C GLU A 10 -16.04 -13.57 -6.68
N GLU A 11 -15.28 -14.46 -6.04
CA GLU A 11 -15.11 -15.82 -6.52
C GLU A 11 -16.15 -16.73 -5.85
N LYS A 12 -16.80 -17.60 -6.65
CA LYS A 12 -17.80 -18.53 -6.13
C LYS A 12 -17.17 -19.47 -5.08
N GLY A 13 -17.88 -19.69 -3.97
CA GLY A 13 -17.48 -20.63 -2.92
C GLY A 13 -16.49 -20.09 -1.89
N ARG A 14 -16.23 -18.77 -1.88
CA ARG A 14 -15.46 -18.11 -0.81
C ARG A 14 -16.34 -17.19 0.02
N GLN A 15 -16.01 -17.09 1.31
CA GLN A 15 -16.61 -16.11 2.20
C GLN A 15 -15.79 -14.83 2.19
N TYR A 16 -16.50 -13.71 2.23
CA TYR A 16 -15.92 -12.36 2.19
C TYR A 16 -16.55 -11.48 3.26
N ALA A 17 -15.75 -10.65 3.91
CA ALA A 17 -16.23 -9.55 4.76
C ALA A 17 -16.08 -8.22 4.02
N TYR A 18 -17.02 -7.32 4.28
CA TYR A 18 -17.17 -6.08 3.54
C TYR A 18 -17.17 -4.89 4.49
N ALA A 19 -16.52 -3.81 4.09
CA ALA A 19 -16.60 -2.53 4.80
C ALA A 19 -16.61 -1.38 3.78
N GLN A 20 -17.40 -0.36 4.06
CA GLN A 20 -17.48 0.85 3.26
C GLN A 20 -17.51 2.07 4.18
N ARG A 21 -16.98 3.18 3.68
CA ARG A 21 -17.11 4.48 4.32
C ARG A 21 -17.39 5.55 3.28
N TYR A 22 -18.37 6.39 3.59
CA TYR A 22 -18.84 7.47 2.73
C TYR A 22 -18.50 8.83 3.31
N ASP A 23 -18.49 9.84 2.45
CA ASP A 23 -18.31 11.25 2.77
C ASP A 23 -17.04 11.55 3.57
N VAL A 24 -15.96 10.84 3.22
CA VAL A 24 -14.66 11.02 3.85
C VAL A 24 -14.08 12.37 3.44
N ASN A 25 -13.87 13.24 4.43
CA ASN A 25 -13.22 14.54 4.27
C ASN A 25 -11.69 14.39 4.29
N ALA A 26 -11.15 13.73 3.27
CA ALA A 26 -9.73 13.66 3.00
C ALA A 26 -9.46 13.60 1.50
N SER A 27 -8.24 13.99 1.12
CA SER A 27 -7.77 13.89 -0.26
C SER A 27 -7.83 12.45 -0.76
N TYR A 28 -8.62 12.23 -1.82
CA TYR A 28 -8.71 10.94 -2.51
C TYR A 28 -7.33 10.38 -2.91
N LYS A 29 -6.40 11.25 -3.30
CA LYS A 29 -5.05 10.84 -3.74
C LYS A 29 -4.23 10.26 -2.60
N ASP A 30 -4.34 10.86 -1.42
CA ASP A 30 -3.62 10.40 -0.24
C ASP A 30 -4.23 9.09 0.26
N LEU A 31 -5.57 9.01 0.33
CA LEU A 31 -6.30 7.78 0.65
C LEU A 31 -5.91 6.63 -0.28
N ALA A 32 -5.90 6.86 -1.60
CA ALA A 32 -5.52 5.84 -2.57
C ALA A 32 -4.08 5.32 -2.37
N CYS A 33 -3.14 6.19 -2.00
CA CYS A 33 -1.78 5.76 -1.68
C CYS A 33 -1.71 4.98 -0.36
N VAL A 34 -2.48 5.36 0.67
CA VAL A 34 -2.57 4.60 1.93
C VAL A 34 -3.15 3.21 1.67
N CYS A 35 -4.26 3.11 0.94
CA CYS A 35 -4.88 1.84 0.57
C CYS A 35 -3.90 0.92 -0.20
N ASP A 36 -3.09 1.45 -1.12
CA ASP A 36 -2.09 0.67 -1.87
C ASP A 36 -1.03 0.01 -0.96
N ASN A 37 -0.68 0.64 0.16
CA ASN A 37 0.31 0.09 1.10
C ASN A 37 -0.26 -1.01 2.02
N VAL A 38 -1.58 -0.98 2.23
CA VAL A 38 -2.32 -1.88 3.13
C VAL A 38 -2.87 -3.10 2.39
N ARG A 39 -3.05 -3.00 1.07
CA ARG A 39 -3.55 -4.09 0.22
C ARG A 39 -2.74 -5.38 0.43
N TYR A 40 -3.42 -6.51 0.55
CA TYR A 40 -2.84 -7.85 0.73
C TYR A 40 -2.10 -8.09 2.06
N ARG A 41 -2.35 -7.27 3.08
CA ARG A 41 -1.90 -7.52 4.46
C ARG A 41 -2.96 -8.29 5.26
N ARG A 42 -2.53 -8.98 6.31
CA ARG A 42 -3.42 -9.43 7.38
C ARG A 42 -4.03 -8.20 8.06
N ILE A 43 -5.25 -8.33 8.57
CA ILE A 43 -5.94 -7.19 9.21
C ILE A 43 -5.13 -6.65 10.40
N GLU A 44 -4.56 -7.52 11.22
CA GLU A 44 -3.71 -7.15 12.36
C GLU A 44 -2.45 -6.36 11.94
N ASP A 45 -1.70 -6.88 10.96
CA ASP A 45 -0.52 -6.20 10.38
C ASP A 45 -0.87 -4.82 9.79
N ALA A 46 -2.07 -4.71 9.21
CA ALA A 46 -2.56 -3.48 8.62
C ALA A 46 -2.90 -2.44 9.69
N ILE A 47 -3.53 -2.86 10.79
CA ILE A 47 -3.86 -1.99 11.93
C ILE A 47 -2.58 -1.40 12.53
N GLY A 48 -1.59 -2.25 12.86
CA GLY A 48 -0.34 -1.78 13.44
C GLY A 48 0.42 -0.81 12.52
N TYR A 49 0.43 -1.07 11.20
CA TYR A 49 1.00 -0.13 10.22
C TYR A 49 0.26 1.22 10.17
N LEU A 50 -1.08 1.18 10.21
CA LEU A 50 -1.91 2.36 10.09
C LEU A 50 -1.89 3.23 11.35
N GLU A 51 -1.75 2.63 12.53
CA GLU A 51 -1.57 3.36 13.79
C GLU A 51 -0.27 4.18 13.77
N LEU A 52 0.85 3.56 13.41
CA LEU A 52 2.12 4.25 13.25
C LEU A 52 2.08 5.33 12.16
N ALA A 53 1.34 5.10 11.09
CA ALA A 53 1.16 6.07 10.01
C ALA A 53 0.22 7.23 10.40
N ALA A 54 -0.78 6.99 11.25
CA ALA A 54 -1.68 8.02 11.79
C ALA A 54 -0.93 8.95 12.77
N GLU A 55 -0.01 8.40 13.55
CA GLU A 55 0.90 9.16 14.42
C GLU A 55 2.04 9.86 13.66
N GLY A 56 2.21 9.56 12.36
CA GLY A 56 3.29 10.12 11.55
C GLY A 56 4.68 9.54 11.85
N LYS A 57 4.76 8.42 12.55
CA LYS A 57 6.02 7.68 12.81
C LYS A 57 6.48 6.87 11.61
N GLN A 58 5.57 6.46 10.75
CA GLN A 58 5.87 5.63 9.58
C GLN A 58 5.46 6.31 8.27
N ALA A 59 6.41 6.44 7.33
CA ALA A 59 6.12 7.02 6.02
C ALA A 59 5.26 6.09 5.16
N VAL A 60 4.30 6.69 4.46
CA VAL A 60 3.48 6.02 3.44
C VAL A 60 4.14 6.22 2.08
N ARG A 61 4.27 5.14 1.31
CA ARG A 61 4.83 5.20 -0.04
C ARG A 61 3.81 5.74 -1.03
N PHE A 62 4.22 6.72 -1.84
CA PHE A 62 3.40 7.29 -2.90
C PHE A 62 3.87 6.75 -4.25
N ARG A 63 3.10 5.81 -4.85
CA ARG A 63 3.44 5.22 -6.16
C ARG A 63 2.95 6.06 -7.34
N HIS A 64 1.68 6.47 -7.31
CA HIS A 64 1.04 7.17 -8.44
C HIS A 64 1.06 8.70 -8.27
N TYR A 65 0.58 9.19 -7.12
CA TYR A 65 0.47 10.63 -6.85
C TYR A 65 1.77 11.22 -6.30
N ASN A 66 2.89 10.96 -6.97
CA ASN A 66 4.23 11.22 -6.47
C ASN A 66 4.94 12.46 -7.06
N LYS A 67 4.18 13.35 -7.72
CA LYS A 67 4.72 14.60 -8.28
C LYS A 67 5.12 15.56 -7.15
N ARG A 68 6.30 16.18 -7.29
CA ARG A 68 6.85 17.17 -6.33
C ARG A 68 6.90 16.66 -4.88
N LEU A 69 7.23 15.39 -4.73
CA LEU A 69 7.34 14.70 -3.44
C LEU A 69 8.79 14.36 -3.13
N ALA A 70 9.18 14.56 -1.86
CA ALA A 70 10.51 14.24 -1.37
C ALA A 70 10.75 12.73 -1.29
N HIS A 71 12.01 12.33 -1.47
CA HIS A 71 12.47 10.97 -1.19
C HIS A 71 12.59 10.77 0.32
N ARG A 72 12.26 9.57 0.81
CA ARG A 72 12.32 9.23 2.24
C ARG A 72 13.29 8.07 2.47
N LYS A 73 14.15 8.20 3.49
CA LYS A 73 15.12 7.17 3.88
C LYS A 73 14.43 5.89 4.36
N GLU A 74 13.37 6.03 5.15
CA GLU A 74 12.53 4.92 5.65
C GLU A 74 12.01 4.01 4.54
N LEU A 75 11.77 4.56 3.34
CA LEU A 75 11.25 3.84 2.19
C LEU A 75 12.35 3.38 1.21
N GLY A 76 13.62 3.40 1.65
CA GLY A 76 14.77 3.05 0.81
C GLY A 76 14.97 4.04 -0.34
N GLY A 77 14.81 5.34 -0.08
CA GLY A 77 14.96 6.39 -1.09
C GLY A 77 13.77 6.54 -2.04
N ARG A 78 12.64 5.89 -1.76
CA ARG A 78 11.39 6.06 -2.52
C ARG A 78 10.64 7.31 -2.06
N LYS A 79 9.81 7.85 -2.95
CA LYS A 79 8.96 9.02 -2.66
C LYS A 79 7.81 8.65 -1.72
N GLY A 80 7.58 9.48 -0.70
CA GLY A 80 6.56 9.25 0.32
C GLY A 80 6.24 10.46 1.18
N LYS A 81 5.16 10.35 1.95
CA LYS A 81 4.61 11.40 2.84
C LYS A 81 4.04 10.74 4.10
N PHE A 82 3.62 11.57 5.05
CA PHE A 82 2.91 11.16 6.27
C PHE A 82 1.47 11.68 6.24
N PRO A 83 0.54 10.99 5.56
CA PRO A 83 -0.84 11.45 5.43
C PRO A 83 -1.68 11.06 6.68
N MET A 84 -1.43 11.73 7.81
CA MET A 84 -2.04 11.40 9.12
C MET A 84 -3.57 11.27 9.05
N LEU A 85 -4.25 12.26 8.47
CA LEU A 85 -5.71 12.26 8.33
C LEU A 85 -6.24 11.14 7.41
N ALA A 86 -5.52 10.81 6.34
CA ALA A 86 -5.94 9.72 5.46
C ALA A 86 -5.74 8.36 6.15
N SER A 87 -4.64 8.20 6.88
CA SER A 87 -4.34 6.99 7.64
C SER A 87 -5.37 6.73 8.74
N SER A 88 -5.83 7.76 9.47
CA SER A 88 -6.88 7.59 10.49
C SER A 88 -8.20 7.11 9.89
N TYR A 89 -8.64 7.70 8.78
CA TYR A 89 -9.87 7.26 8.12
C TYR A 89 -9.82 5.83 7.60
N VAL A 90 -8.65 5.39 7.10
CA VAL A 90 -8.43 4.01 6.66
C VAL A 90 -8.31 3.05 7.85
N LEU A 91 -7.72 3.48 8.97
CA LEU A 91 -7.64 2.70 10.20
C LEU A 91 -9.05 2.33 10.71
N ASP A 92 -9.95 3.31 10.78
CA ASP A 92 -11.34 3.08 11.19
C ASP A 92 -12.04 2.07 10.26
N LEU A 93 -11.80 2.18 8.95
CA LEU A 93 -12.38 1.26 7.96
C LEU A 93 -11.86 -0.17 8.17
N VAL A 94 -10.56 -0.34 8.41
CA VAL A 94 -9.95 -1.67 8.62
C VAL A 94 -10.39 -2.27 9.95
N ARG A 95 -10.58 -1.47 11.01
CA ARG A 95 -11.16 -1.93 12.27
C ARG A 95 -12.60 -2.43 12.09
N ASN A 96 -13.42 -1.68 11.36
CA ASN A 96 -14.77 -2.13 11.00
C ASN A 96 -14.74 -3.41 10.15
N LEU A 97 -13.81 -3.51 9.20
CA LEU A 97 -13.62 -4.72 8.39
C LEU A 97 -13.24 -5.94 9.26
N GLY A 98 -12.41 -5.73 10.30
CA GLY A 98 -12.05 -6.75 11.28
C GLY A 98 -13.27 -7.26 12.05
N ALA A 99 -14.06 -6.35 12.63
CA ALA A 99 -15.29 -6.70 13.33
C ALA A 99 -16.29 -7.46 12.42
N ASN A 100 -16.43 -7.03 11.17
CA ASN A 100 -17.28 -7.72 10.19
C ASN A 100 -16.74 -9.09 9.80
N ALA A 101 -15.41 -9.27 9.82
CA ALA A 101 -14.78 -10.54 9.54
C ALA A 101 -14.96 -11.54 10.68
N GLU A 102 -14.84 -11.07 11.91
CA GLU A 102 -15.14 -11.85 13.12
C GLU A 102 -16.62 -12.26 13.16
N ALA A 103 -17.54 -11.35 12.86
CA ALA A 103 -18.96 -11.65 12.79
C ALA A 103 -19.31 -12.71 11.72
N LYS A 104 -18.50 -12.82 10.66
CA LYS A 104 -18.63 -13.86 9.62
C LYS A 104 -17.86 -15.15 9.94
N GLY A 105 -17.08 -15.18 11.02
CA GLY A 105 -16.27 -16.34 11.39
C GLY A 105 -15.06 -16.59 10.47
N LEU A 106 -14.55 -15.56 9.78
CA LEU A 106 -13.36 -15.69 8.93
C LEU A 106 -12.10 -15.91 9.79
N MET A 107 -11.40 -17.02 9.57
CA MET A 107 -10.14 -17.31 10.27
C MET A 107 -8.94 -16.68 9.53
N GLU A 108 -8.07 -15.97 10.26
CA GLU A 108 -6.92 -15.23 9.71
C GLU A 108 -7.28 -14.34 8.50
N PRO A 109 -8.12 -13.30 8.68
CA PRO A 109 -8.60 -12.49 7.57
C PRO A 109 -7.47 -11.66 6.93
N VAL A 110 -7.42 -11.70 5.59
CA VAL A 110 -6.51 -10.93 4.74
C VAL A 110 -7.31 -9.94 3.92
N ILE A 111 -6.77 -8.72 3.77
CA ILE A 111 -7.36 -7.67 2.93
C ILE A 111 -7.16 -8.04 1.45
N ALA A 112 -8.21 -8.58 0.83
CA ALA A 112 -8.21 -8.96 -0.58
C ALA A 112 -8.25 -7.74 -1.50
N HIS A 113 -9.10 -6.78 -1.16
CA HIS A 113 -9.27 -5.55 -1.91
C HIS A 113 -9.44 -4.37 -0.97
N ILE A 114 -8.78 -3.28 -1.30
CA ILE A 114 -9.01 -2.00 -0.64
C ILE A 114 -8.77 -0.90 -1.67
N SER A 115 -9.74 0.01 -1.75
CA SER A 115 -9.69 1.12 -2.69
C SER A 115 -10.31 2.37 -2.09
N ALA A 116 -9.80 3.51 -2.53
CA ALA A 116 -10.47 4.78 -2.37
C ALA A 116 -11.08 5.14 -3.73
N ASN A 117 -12.13 5.94 -3.74
CA ASN A 117 -12.70 6.55 -4.95
C ASN A 117 -13.19 7.96 -4.63
N LYS A 118 -13.26 8.84 -5.63
CA LYS A 118 -13.97 10.13 -5.48
C LYS A 118 -15.47 9.88 -5.30
N GLN A 119 -16.12 10.69 -4.47
CA GLN A 119 -17.56 10.58 -4.22
C GLN A 119 -18.30 11.82 -4.73
N GLN A 120 -18.30 12.92 -3.97
CA GLN A 120 -18.96 14.16 -4.37
C GLN A 120 -17.93 15.27 -4.63
N ILE A 121 -18.22 16.13 -5.60
CA ILE A 121 -17.40 17.31 -5.90
C ILE A 121 -18.28 18.54 -5.69
N TYR A 122 -18.06 19.23 -4.58
CA TYR A 122 -18.78 20.43 -4.22
C TYR A 122 -18.10 21.66 -4.83
N PRO A 123 -18.79 22.38 -5.74
CA PRO A 123 -18.28 23.61 -6.33
C PRO A 123 -18.11 24.68 -5.24
N ARG A 124 -16.97 25.37 -5.19
CA ARG A 124 -16.74 26.54 -4.33
C ARG A 124 -16.59 27.79 -5.16
N THR A 125 -16.95 28.96 -4.67
CA THR A 125 -16.66 30.22 -5.36
C THR A 125 -15.15 30.45 -5.42
N ALA A 126 -14.64 30.90 -6.57
CA ALA A 126 -13.24 31.28 -6.68
C ALA A 126 -13.01 32.59 -5.91
N PRO A 127 -11.93 32.69 -5.12
CA PRO A 127 -11.59 33.95 -4.47
C PRO A 127 -11.28 35.03 -5.52
N ARG A 128 -11.56 36.29 -5.18
CA ARG A 128 -11.34 37.43 -6.08
C ARG A 128 -9.89 37.47 -6.56
N GLY A 129 -9.68 37.69 -7.85
CA GLY A 129 -8.33 37.75 -8.46
C GLY A 129 -7.69 36.40 -8.82
N ARG A 130 -8.40 35.27 -8.69
CA ARG A 130 -7.93 33.97 -9.16
C ARG A 130 -8.82 33.42 -10.27
N TRP A 131 -8.20 32.98 -11.37
CA TRP A 131 -8.90 32.32 -12.48
C TRP A 131 -9.35 30.89 -12.13
N ARG A 132 -8.61 30.20 -11.26
CA ARG A 132 -8.86 28.78 -10.94
C ARG A 132 -9.68 28.61 -9.68
N ARG A 133 -10.63 27.69 -9.74
CA ARG A 133 -11.54 27.29 -8.66
C ARG A 133 -11.09 25.98 -8.02
N ASN A 134 -11.02 25.94 -6.70
CA ASN A 134 -10.73 24.71 -5.96
C ASN A 134 -12.03 24.14 -5.42
N ASN A 135 -12.49 23.03 -6.00
CA ASN A 135 -13.67 22.32 -5.50
C ASN A 135 -13.34 21.59 -4.19
N TYR A 136 -14.34 21.39 -3.36
CA TYR A 136 -14.26 20.50 -2.21
C TYR A 136 -14.66 19.10 -2.64
N GLU A 137 -13.74 18.15 -2.55
CA GLU A 137 -13.97 16.77 -2.99
C GLU A 137 -14.07 15.87 -1.76
N THR A 138 -15.14 15.08 -1.67
CA THR A 138 -15.23 13.97 -0.71
C THR A 138 -14.82 12.66 -1.39
N ALA A 139 -14.38 11.71 -0.57
CA ALA A 139 -14.00 10.38 -1.04
C ALA A 139 -14.86 9.30 -0.38
N ARG A 140 -14.99 8.17 -1.07
CA ARG A 140 -15.50 6.92 -0.52
C ARG A 140 -14.37 5.91 -0.40
N LEU A 141 -14.45 5.07 0.61
CA LEU A 141 -13.56 3.94 0.81
C LEU A 141 -14.35 2.63 0.74
N GLU A 142 -13.73 1.62 0.15
CA GLU A 142 -14.26 0.26 0.12
C GLU A 142 -13.13 -0.71 0.48
N ALA A 143 -13.47 -1.71 1.29
CA ALA A 143 -12.56 -2.78 1.65
C ALA A 143 -13.29 -4.13 1.67
N VAL A 144 -12.56 -5.17 1.27
CA VAL A 144 -13.01 -6.56 1.26
C VAL A 144 -11.93 -7.42 1.88
N ALA A 145 -12.31 -8.26 2.83
CA ALA A 145 -11.45 -9.27 3.43
C ALA A 145 -11.92 -10.67 3.04
N CYS A 146 -10.98 -11.61 2.98
CA CYS A 146 -11.24 -13.03 2.79
C CYS A 146 -10.29 -13.86 3.66
N GLU A 147 -10.55 -15.16 3.76
CA GLU A 147 -9.63 -16.08 4.44
C GLU A 147 -8.27 -16.20 3.73
N ALA A 148 -7.22 -16.40 4.52
CA ALA A 148 -5.84 -16.52 4.05
C ALA A 148 -5.62 -17.70 3.08
N LYS A 149 -6.35 -18.82 3.26
CA LYS A 149 -6.17 -20.08 2.52
C LYS A 149 -6.17 -19.92 0.98
N GLY A 150 -6.81 -18.87 0.46
CA GLY A 150 -6.83 -18.54 -0.99
C GLY A 150 -5.69 -17.64 -1.47
N PHE A 151 -5.10 -16.82 -0.59
CA PHE A 151 -4.12 -15.78 -0.94
C PHE A 151 -2.66 -16.20 -0.77
N GLU A 152 -2.38 -17.25 0.01
CA GLU A 152 -1.01 -17.73 0.26
C GLU A 152 -0.27 -18.08 -1.03
N LYS A 153 -0.96 -18.63 -2.05
CA LYS A 153 -0.36 -18.95 -3.35
C LYS A 153 0.22 -17.71 -4.04
N ALA A 154 -0.43 -16.56 -3.97
CA ALA A 154 0.07 -15.33 -4.60
C ALA A 154 1.25 -14.70 -3.81
N ARG A 155 1.19 -14.77 -2.47
CA ARG A 155 2.21 -14.22 -1.57
C ARG A 155 3.49 -15.07 -1.58
N LEU A 156 3.36 -16.40 -1.62
CA LEU A 156 4.48 -17.36 -1.79
C LEU A 156 5.18 -17.15 -3.12
N VAL A 157 4.43 -17.02 -4.23
CA VAL A 157 5.02 -16.75 -5.56
C VAL A 157 5.77 -15.42 -5.58
N GLY A 158 5.30 -14.41 -4.84
CA GLY A 158 5.99 -13.13 -4.66
C GLY A 158 7.28 -13.25 -3.85
N LYS A 159 7.22 -13.93 -2.69
CA LYS A 159 8.36 -14.19 -1.78
C LYS A 159 9.47 -14.97 -2.48
N VAL A 160 9.12 -16.09 -3.11
CA VAL A 160 10.06 -16.93 -3.89
C VAL A 160 10.75 -16.12 -5.00
N LYS A 161 10.02 -15.24 -5.70
CA LYS A 161 10.60 -14.36 -6.74
C LYS A 161 11.53 -13.30 -6.16
N THR A 162 11.25 -12.77 -4.98
CA THR A 162 12.16 -11.83 -4.30
C THR A 162 13.41 -12.53 -3.78
N ASP A 163 13.28 -13.71 -3.18
CA ASP A 163 14.39 -14.47 -2.62
C ASP A 163 15.34 -14.94 -3.73
N LEU A 164 14.81 -15.45 -4.84
CA LEU A 164 15.58 -15.78 -6.04
C LEU A 164 16.31 -14.56 -6.64
N LYS A 165 15.76 -13.35 -6.51
CA LYS A 165 16.43 -12.11 -6.95
C LYS A 165 17.57 -11.70 -6.02
N VAL A 166 17.42 -11.91 -4.72
CA VAL A 166 18.48 -11.64 -3.72
C VAL A 166 19.64 -12.61 -3.94
N MET A 167 19.37 -13.91 -4.06
CA MET A 167 20.39 -14.93 -4.32
C MET A 167 21.12 -14.71 -5.65
N LYS A 168 20.42 -14.27 -6.71
CA LYS A 168 21.06 -13.90 -7.99
C LYS A 168 21.99 -12.69 -7.85
N LYS A 169 21.63 -11.69 -7.05
CA LYS A 169 22.47 -10.52 -6.80
C LYS A 169 23.72 -10.87 -6.00
N GLU A 170 23.60 -11.74 -5.00
CA GLU A 170 24.74 -12.22 -4.20
C GLU A 170 25.71 -13.04 -5.06
N LYS A 171 25.21 -13.98 -5.88
CA LYS A 171 26.05 -14.75 -6.81
C LYS A 171 26.82 -13.87 -7.81
N VAL A 172 26.21 -12.76 -8.27
CA VAL A 172 26.88 -11.80 -9.17
C VAL A 172 27.95 -10.99 -8.44
N LYS A 173 27.75 -10.66 -7.15
CA LYS A 173 28.78 -10.00 -6.33
C LYS A 173 29.99 -10.92 -6.11
N ILE A 174 29.76 -12.16 -5.68
CA ILE A 174 30.83 -13.15 -5.46
C ILE A 174 31.63 -13.38 -6.74
N LYS A 175 30.97 -13.52 -7.90
CA LYS A 175 31.68 -13.66 -9.19
C LYS A 175 32.52 -12.42 -9.57
N LYS A 176 32.13 -11.22 -9.14
CA LYS A 176 32.91 -10.00 -9.38
C LYS A 176 34.12 -9.92 -8.46
N GLU A 177 33.97 -10.30 -7.20
CA GLU A 177 35.04 -10.35 -6.20
C GLU A 177 36.12 -11.38 -6.60
N VAL A 178 35.72 -12.60 -6.95
CA VAL A 178 36.65 -13.66 -7.43
C VAL A 178 37.42 -13.22 -8.70
N LYS A 179 36.75 -12.49 -9.61
CA LYS A 179 37.39 -11.98 -10.84
C LYS A 179 38.33 -10.80 -10.57
N GLN A 180 38.12 -10.05 -9.48
CA GLN A 180 39.06 -9.01 -9.04
C GLN A 180 40.29 -9.64 -8.40
N GLU A 181 40.12 -10.65 -7.54
CA GLU A 181 41.22 -11.39 -6.92
C GLU A 181 42.13 -12.08 -7.95
N GLN A 182 41.55 -12.75 -8.95
CA GLN A 182 42.33 -13.38 -10.04
C GLN A 182 43.15 -12.36 -10.85
N LYS A 183 42.60 -11.17 -11.12
CA LYS A 183 43.33 -10.10 -11.81
C LYS A 183 44.44 -9.46 -10.97
N VAL A 184 44.31 -9.46 -9.65
CA VAL A 184 45.38 -9.01 -8.75
C VAL A 184 46.49 -10.06 -8.73
N HIS A 185 46.14 -11.34 -8.68
CA HIS A 185 47.10 -12.44 -8.66
C HIS A 185 47.92 -12.55 -9.97
N GLU A 186 47.29 -12.34 -11.13
CA GLU A 186 48.00 -12.30 -12.43
C GLU A 186 48.96 -11.11 -12.57
N LYS A 187 48.67 -9.97 -11.91
CA LYS A 187 49.55 -8.78 -11.95
C LYS A 187 50.77 -8.91 -11.03
N VAL A 188 50.68 -9.69 -9.96
CA VAL A 188 51.78 -9.96 -9.03
C VAL A 188 52.71 -11.07 -9.57
N ALA A 189 52.21 -11.91 -10.48
CA ALA A 189 52.94 -13.04 -11.06
C ALA A 189 53.75 -12.72 -12.33
N ILE A 190 54.05 -11.44 -12.63
CA ILE A 190 55.00 -11.08 -13.70
C ILE A 190 56.40 -11.00 -13.06
N PRO A 191 57.26 -12.02 -13.20
CA PRO A 191 58.66 -11.89 -12.82
C PRO A 191 59.38 -10.91 -13.77
N ALA A 192 60.31 -10.15 -13.22
CA ALA A 192 61.24 -9.28 -13.94
C ALA A 192 62.18 -10.07 -14.86
#